data_AF-A0A8S3FWJ0-F1
#
_entry.id   AF-A0A8S3FWJ0-F1
#
_cell.length_a   1.000
_cell.length_b   1.000
_cell.length_c   1.000
_cell.angle_alpha   90.00
_cell.angle_beta   90.00
_cell.angle_gamma   90.00
#
_symmetry.space_group_name_H-M   'P 1'
#
loop_
_entity.id
_entity.type
_entity.pdbx_description
1 polymer ?
#
loop_
_entity_poly.entity_id
_entity_poly.type
_entity_poly.pdbx_seq_one_letter_code
_entity_poly.pdbx_strand_id
1 'polypeptide(L)'
;VHRFTTIDTISTLINHFESLYRYSIDTESDQFINALSLIQVHSIPQHLSSFIVLFELNHLPSSNTLLFEKNNLLFRFLFRSGNTIFAWGSMNTELQSVIHAFPGWYSGAQPFCKVCCPVQLLTTVMSSNYSCTCSNASPYLNPGEKWSLQNAMRYTANFFLDKSATRKNWSMVLDPNYSSLSSYEQRKRIYYAIYDSFAVTFLHQAIYDKLSLIQLREAELISLFTSNAPPHSSSLSS
;
A
#
# COMPACT_ATOMS: atom_id res chain seq x y z
N VAL A 1 12.67 2.46 6.17
CA VAL A 1 13.08 3.87 5.93
C VAL A 1 12.85 4.65 7.20
N HIS A 2 13.93 5.15 7.79
CA HIS A 2 13.99 5.93 9.03
C HIS A 2 15.24 6.83 8.98
N ARG A 3 15.53 7.55 10.06
CA ARG A 3 16.61 8.55 10.19
C ARG A 3 18.02 8.02 10.04
N PHE A 4 18.22 6.71 10.08
CA PHE A 4 19.52 6.07 9.87
C PHE A 4 19.62 5.32 8.53
N THR A 5 18.58 5.41 7.69
CA THR A 5 18.66 4.90 6.31
C THR A 5 19.74 5.67 5.54
N THR A 6 20.59 4.96 4.80
CA THR A 6 21.69 5.59 4.08
C THR A 6 21.19 6.38 2.86
N ILE A 7 21.99 7.36 2.43
CA ILE A 7 21.72 8.16 1.22
C ILE A 7 21.69 7.26 -0.04
N ASP A 8 22.50 6.22 -0.08
CA ASP A 8 22.54 5.29 -1.21
C ASP A 8 21.29 4.43 -1.26
N THR A 9 20.84 3.88 -0.13
CA THR A 9 19.59 3.10 -0.07
C THR A 9 18.40 3.94 -0.51
N ILE A 10 18.26 5.17 -0.02
CA ILE A 10 17.13 6.02 -0.44
C ILE A 10 17.23 6.43 -1.91
N SER A 11 18.44 6.63 -2.45
CA SER A 11 18.63 6.94 -3.87
C SER A 11 18.27 5.76 -4.78
N THR A 12 18.60 4.53 -4.37
CA THR A 12 18.14 3.31 -5.05
C THR A 12 16.62 3.20 -5.06
N LEU A 13 15.96 3.50 -3.94
CA LEU A 13 14.50 3.52 -3.88
C LEU A 13 13.90 4.61 -4.78
N ILE A 14 14.49 5.81 -4.81
CA ILE A 14 14.05 6.88 -5.72
C ILE A 14 14.10 6.41 -7.17
N ASN A 15 15.24 5.86 -7.62
CA ASN A 15 15.40 5.38 -8.99
C ASN A 15 14.39 4.26 -9.32
N HIS A 16 14.13 3.37 -8.35
CA HIS A 16 13.12 2.33 -8.51
C HIS A 16 11.72 2.91 -8.73
N PHE A 17 11.27 3.77 -7.82
CA PHE A 17 9.91 4.33 -7.86
C PHE A 17 9.72 5.40 -8.95
N GLU A 18 10.79 6.03 -9.45
CA GLU A 18 10.73 6.95 -10.58
C GLU A 18 10.20 6.27 -11.85
N SER A 19 10.59 5.02 -12.09
CA SER A 19 10.17 4.22 -13.25
C SER A 19 8.82 3.51 -13.07
N LEU A 20 8.25 3.55 -11.86
CA LEU A 20 7.04 2.80 -11.51
C LEU A 20 5.80 3.68 -11.44
N TYR A 21 4.66 3.07 -11.74
CA TYR A 21 3.36 3.74 -11.68
C TYR A 21 2.30 2.90 -10.95
N ARG A 22 2.64 1.72 -10.42
CA ARG A 22 1.72 0.85 -9.67
C ARG A 22 2.37 0.36 -8.38
N TYR A 23 1.64 0.47 -7.28
CA TYR A 23 2.04 -0.07 -5.99
C TYR A 23 0.82 -0.18 -5.07
N SER A 24 0.91 -1.02 -4.05
CA SER A 24 -0.05 -1.03 -2.95
C SER A 24 0.48 -0.29 -1.74
N ILE A 25 -0.42 0.33 -0.98
CA ILE A 25 -0.14 1.00 0.28
C ILE A 25 -1.01 0.37 1.37
N ASP A 26 -0.39 0.20 2.53
CA ASP A 26 -1.08 -0.06 3.78
C ASP A 26 -0.48 0.81 4.89
N THR A 27 -1.14 0.84 6.05
CA THR A 27 -0.80 1.72 7.16
C THR A 27 -0.96 1.02 8.50
N GLU A 28 -0.09 1.34 9.47
CA GLU A 28 -0.27 0.90 10.85
C GLU A 28 -0.19 2.07 11.82
N SER A 29 -1.24 2.22 12.62
CA SER A 29 -1.33 3.21 13.69
C SER A 29 -0.88 2.62 15.02
N ASP A 30 -0.23 3.43 15.83
CA ASP A 30 0.12 3.05 17.18
C ASP A 30 -0.98 3.46 18.17
N GLN A 31 -1.52 2.48 18.89
CA GLN A 31 -2.62 2.70 19.83
C GLN A 31 -2.22 3.49 21.08
N PHE A 32 -0.93 3.50 21.45
CA PHE A 32 -0.46 4.18 22.64
C PHE A 32 -0.37 5.69 22.44
N ILE A 33 -0.02 6.13 21.22
CA ILE A 33 0.07 7.55 20.86
C ILE A 33 -1.09 8.02 19.97
N ASN A 34 -1.95 7.10 19.54
CA ASN A 34 -3.08 7.34 18.64
C ASN A 34 -2.67 8.10 17.36
N ALA A 35 -1.56 7.66 16.76
CA ALA A 35 -1.00 8.30 15.56
C ALA A 35 -0.59 7.25 14.53
N LEU A 36 -0.57 7.65 13.26
CA LEU A 36 -0.04 6.83 12.18
C LEU A 36 1.48 6.68 12.38
N SER A 37 1.98 5.45 12.40
CA SER A 37 3.36 5.16 12.76
C SER A 37 4.16 4.46 11.66
N LEU A 38 3.48 3.72 10.80
CA LEU A 38 4.10 3.00 9.68
C LEU A 38 3.28 3.21 8.41
N ILE A 39 3.97 3.42 7.29
CA ILE A 39 3.39 3.27 5.95
C ILE A 39 4.13 2.12 5.26
N GLN A 40 3.39 1.15 4.75
CA GLN A 40 3.92 0.07 3.95
C GLN A 40 3.66 0.37 2.48
N VAL A 41 4.68 0.25 1.65
CA VAL A 41 4.57 0.44 0.20
C VAL A 41 5.14 -0.77 -0.50
N HIS A 42 4.32 -1.50 -1.24
CA HIS A 42 4.75 -2.62 -2.05
C HIS A 42 4.71 -2.24 -3.53
N SER A 43 5.87 -2.21 -4.19
CA SER A 43 5.97 -1.91 -5.62
C SER A 43 5.39 -3.03 -6.47
N ILE A 44 4.69 -2.70 -7.56
CA ILE A 44 4.14 -3.70 -8.49
C ILE A 44 4.76 -3.48 -9.89
N PRO A 45 6.04 -3.86 -10.06
CA PRO A 45 6.75 -3.71 -11.33
C PRO A 45 6.24 -4.69 -12.39
N GLN A 46 6.40 -4.34 -13.67
CA GLN A 46 6.19 -5.28 -14.78
C GLN A 46 7.45 -6.11 -15.09
N HIS A 47 8.63 -5.50 -14.96
CA HIS A 47 9.91 -6.08 -15.41
C HIS A 47 11.05 -5.93 -14.40
N LEU A 48 10.76 -5.47 -13.18
CA LEU A 48 11.74 -5.22 -12.13
C LEU A 48 11.46 -6.13 -10.93
N SER A 49 12.43 -6.25 -10.03
CA SER A 49 12.21 -6.88 -8.72
C SER A 49 11.22 -6.07 -7.90
N SER A 50 10.35 -6.74 -7.15
CA SER A 50 9.48 -6.04 -6.21
C SER A 50 10.22 -5.67 -4.92
N PHE A 51 9.95 -4.47 -4.41
CA PHE A 51 10.30 -4.02 -3.08
C PHE A 51 9.07 -3.81 -2.21
N ILE A 52 9.23 -4.15 -0.93
CA ILE A 52 8.37 -3.66 0.15
C ILE A 52 9.19 -2.67 0.95
N VAL A 53 8.71 -1.44 1.02
CA VAL A 53 9.33 -0.36 1.77
C VAL A 53 8.45 -0.02 2.96
N LEU A 54 9.05 -0.12 4.14
CA LEU A 54 8.42 0.26 5.42
C LEU A 54 8.91 1.65 5.81
N PHE A 55 8.03 2.65 5.85
CA PHE A 55 8.33 4.02 6.27
C PHE A 55 7.93 4.21 7.73
N GLU A 56 8.92 4.36 8.61
CA GLU A 56 8.72 4.47 10.06
C GLU A 56 8.59 5.96 10.44
N LEU A 57 7.35 6.46 10.47
CA LEU A 57 7.06 7.89 10.50
C LEU A 57 7.57 8.60 11.76
N ASN A 58 7.52 7.93 12.91
CA ASN A 58 8.05 8.46 14.17
C ASN A 58 9.58 8.53 14.21
N HIS A 59 10.24 7.94 13.23
CA HIS A 59 11.70 7.87 13.13
C HIS A 59 12.22 8.50 11.86
N LEU A 60 11.46 9.39 11.23
CA LEU A 60 11.94 10.12 10.06
C LEU A 60 13.13 11.05 10.40
N PRO A 61 14.01 11.34 9.43
CA PRO A 61 15.12 12.26 9.63
C PRO A 61 14.64 13.69 9.89
N SER A 62 15.50 14.50 10.52
CA SER A 62 15.25 15.92 10.74
C SER A 62 15.15 16.70 9.42
N SER A 63 14.30 17.73 9.40
CA SER A 63 13.93 18.48 8.19
C SER A 63 15.08 19.23 7.51
N ASN A 64 16.18 19.48 8.23
CA ASN A 64 17.38 20.15 7.75
C ASN A 64 18.44 19.20 7.17
N THR A 65 18.08 17.93 6.90
CA THR A 65 19.03 16.92 6.43
C THR A 65 18.78 16.55 4.97
N LEU A 66 19.85 16.20 4.24
CA LEU A 66 19.75 15.66 2.88
C LEU A 66 18.88 14.40 2.80
N LEU A 67 18.90 13.57 3.85
CA LEU A 67 18.06 12.37 3.92
C LEU A 67 16.57 12.72 3.95
N PHE A 68 16.19 13.80 4.65
CA PHE A 68 14.81 14.29 4.63
C PHE A 68 14.39 14.79 3.25
N GLU A 69 15.26 15.56 2.57
CA GLU A 69 14.99 16.01 1.19
C GLU A 69 14.78 14.83 0.23
N LYS A 70 15.62 13.79 0.33
CA LYS A 70 15.46 12.56 -0.47
C LYS A 70 14.21 11.78 -0.10
N ASN A 71 13.86 11.67 1.18
CA ASN A 71 12.59 11.07 1.59
C ASN A 71 11.39 11.83 0.99
N ASN A 72 11.42 13.16 1.01
CA ASN A 72 10.37 13.98 0.38
C ASN A 72 10.30 13.75 -1.13
N LEU A 73 11.45 13.64 -1.81
CA LEU A 73 11.49 13.32 -3.23
C LEU A 73 10.91 11.94 -3.52
N LEU A 74 11.25 10.91 -2.72
CA LEU A 74 10.67 9.58 -2.84
C LEU A 74 9.14 9.62 -2.67
N PHE A 75 8.64 10.31 -1.65
CA PHE A 75 7.20 10.45 -1.46
C PHE A 75 6.51 11.22 -2.59
N ARG A 76 7.18 12.20 -3.20
CA ARG A 76 6.66 12.86 -4.42
C ARG A 76 6.55 11.88 -5.59
N PHE A 77 7.52 10.99 -5.77
CA PHE A 77 7.44 9.96 -6.80
C PHE A 77 6.37 8.92 -6.51
N LEU A 78 6.17 8.56 -5.24
CA LEU A 78 5.04 7.75 -4.82
C LEU A 78 3.76 8.49 -5.15
N PHE A 79 3.44 9.62 -4.54
CA PHE A 79 2.11 10.23 -4.71
C PHE A 79 1.94 11.13 -5.96
N ARG A 80 2.77 10.98 -7.00
CA ARG A 80 2.62 11.78 -8.24
C ARG A 80 1.34 11.43 -9.00
N SER A 81 0.84 12.42 -9.73
CA SER A 81 -0.26 12.20 -10.68
C SER A 81 0.14 11.16 -11.73
N GLY A 82 -0.82 10.31 -12.11
CA GLY A 82 -0.62 9.22 -13.06
C GLY A 82 -0.24 7.88 -12.44
N ASN A 83 0.14 7.85 -11.16
CA ASN A 83 0.32 6.59 -10.45
C ASN A 83 -1.02 6.00 -10.02
N THR A 84 -1.10 4.67 -10.04
CA THR A 84 -2.21 3.88 -9.53
C THR A 84 -1.83 3.28 -8.18
N ILE A 85 -2.58 3.67 -7.14
CA ILE A 85 -2.36 3.23 -5.77
C ILE A 85 -3.46 2.27 -5.35
N PHE A 86 -3.09 1.09 -4.89
CA PHE A 86 -4.04 0.12 -4.33
C PHE A 86 -3.95 0.15 -2.81
N ALA A 87 -5.09 0.31 -2.13
CA ALA A 87 -5.16 0.24 -0.68
C ALA A 87 -6.43 -0.48 -0.27
N TRP A 88 -6.41 -1.09 0.91
CA TRP A 88 -7.64 -1.60 1.50
C TRP A 88 -8.29 -0.52 2.35
N GLY A 89 -9.48 -0.07 1.95
CA GLY A 89 -10.19 1.00 2.66
C GLY A 89 -9.89 2.40 2.13
N SER A 90 -10.14 3.40 2.96
CA SER A 90 -10.06 4.82 2.59
C SER A 90 -8.66 5.36 2.86
N MET A 91 -7.85 5.56 1.81
CA MET A 91 -6.54 6.22 1.94
C MET A 91 -6.64 7.61 2.59
N ASN A 92 -7.74 8.34 2.34
CA ASN A 92 -7.97 9.63 2.98
C ASN A 92 -7.93 9.44 4.49
N THR A 93 -8.71 8.48 5.01
CA THR A 93 -8.83 8.18 6.44
C THR A 93 -7.51 7.71 7.03
N GLU A 94 -6.82 6.82 6.35
CA GLU A 94 -5.55 6.24 6.81
C GLU A 94 -4.42 7.28 6.86
N LEU A 95 -4.36 8.20 5.89
CA LEU A 95 -3.26 9.15 5.74
C LEU A 95 -3.54 10.56 6.31
N GLN A 96 -4.74 10.85 6.84
CA GLN A 96 -5.09 12.21 7.30
C GLN A 96 -4.05 12.84 8.23
N SER A 97 -3.53 12.06 9.18
CA SER A 97 -2.55 12.54 10.17
C SER A 97 -1.21 12.94 9.54
N VAL A 98 -0.86 12.37 8.39
CA VAL A 98 0.43 12.55 7.71
C VAL A 98 0.37 13.66 6.65
N ILE A 99 -0.81 13.96 6.11
CA ILE A 99 -1.01 15.06 5.16
C ILE A 99 -0.50 16.40 5.73
N HIS A 100 -0.63 16.60 7.05
CA HIS A 100 -0.13 17.81 7.72
C HIS A 100 1.39 17.87 7.85
N ALA A 101 2.05 16.72 8.06
CA ALA A 101 3.50 16.64 8.11
C ALA A 101 4.13 16.91 6.74
N PHE A 102 3.38 16.65 5.68
CA PHE A 102 3.86 16.71 4.30
C PHE A 102 2.85 17.34 3.33
N PRO A 103 2.70 18.68 3.39
CA PRO A 103 1.70 19.38 2.61
C PRO A 103 1.92 19.21 1.09
N GLY A 104 0.83 18.91 0.38
CA GLY A 104 0.75 18.92 -1.09
C GLY A 104 0.84 17.55 -1.78
N TRP A 105 1.30 16.50 -1.09
CA TRP A 105 1.58 15.20 -1.74
C TRP A 105 0.31 14.41 -2.08
N TYR A 106 -0.71 14.53 -1.24
CA TYR A 106 -1.93 13.72 -1.35
C TYR A 106 -2.99 14.32 -2.29
N SER A 107 -2.75 15.50 -2.87
CA SER A 107 -3.73 16.20 -3.71
C SER A 107 -4.10 15.43 -5.00
N GLY A 108 -3.26 14.49 -5.45
CA GLY A 108 -3.47 13.69 -6.66
C GLY A 108 -4.17 12.34 -6.46
N ALA A 109 -4.30 11.84 -5.23
CA ALA A 109 -4.86 10.52 -4.94
C ALA A 109 -6.38 10.60 -4.62
N GLN A 110 -7.18 11.04 -5.58
CA GLN A 110 -8.64 11.07 -5.43
C GLN A 110 -9.20 9.64 -5.51
N PRO A 111 -10.05 9.20 -4.57
CA PRO A 111 -10.69 7.89 -4.66
C PRO A 111 -11.56 7.81 -5.92
N PHE A 112 -11.24 6.89 -6.83
CA PHE A 112 -12.04 6.65 -8.02
C PHE A 112 -13.27 5.83 -7.67
N CYS A 113 -14.44 6.45 -7.77
CA CYS A 113 -15.72 5.76 -7.64
C CYS A 113 -16.46 5.78 -8.97
N LYS A 114 -16.59 4.60 -9.59
CA LYS A 114 -17.23 4.40 -10.89
C LYS A 114 -18.72 4.76 -10.90
N VAL A 115 -19.38 4.74 -9.74
CA VAL A 115 -20.79 5.13 -9.55
C VAL A 115 -20.94 6.65 -9.38
N CYS A 116 -19.95 7.30 -8.77
CA CYS A 116 -19.93 8.72 -8.44
C CYS A 116 -19.45 9.61 -9.58
N CYS A 117 -18.64 9.03 -10.47
CA CYS A 117 -18.06 9.70 -11.61
C CYS A 117 -18.75 9.13 -12.86
N PRO A 118 -19.97 9.57 -13.19
CA PRO A 118 -20.47 9.31 -14.52
C PRO A 118 -19.47 9.95 -15.48
N VAL A 119 -19.21 9.28 -16.59
CA VAL A 119 -18.43 9.80 -17.70
C VAL A 119 -19.14 11.08 -18.19
N GLN A 120 -18.77 12.22 -17.63
CA GLN A 120 -19.16 13.55 -18.08
C GLN A 120 -17.94 14.47 -18.06
N LEU A 121 -16.93 14.05 -18.82
CA LEU A 121 -16.23 15.00 -19.68
C LEU A 121 -17.24 15.47 -20.71
N LEU A 122 -18.07 16.45 -20.33
CA LEU A 122 -18.66 17.47 -21.19
C LEU A 122 -19.68 18.29 -20.37
N THR A 123 -19.26 19.52 -20.12
CA THR A 123 -20.09 20.71 -19.85
C THR A 123 -20.88 20.80 -18.53
N THR A 124 -20.60 21.93 -17.87
CA THR A 124 -21.51 22.74 -17.05
C THR A 124 -21.41 22.59 -15.54
N VAL A 125 -20.92 23.68 -14.95
CA VAL A 125 -21.08 24.15 -13.57
C VAL A 125 -22.16 23.39 -12.78
N MET A 126 -21.77 22.53 -11.83
CA MET A 126 -22.66 22.10 -10.75
C MET A 126 -21.90 21.95 -9.42
N SER A 127 -22.24 22.86 -8.51
CA SER A 127 -22.64 22.60 -7.12
C SER A 127 -21.83 21.59 -6.29
N SER A 128 -21.09 22.14 -5.33
CA SER A 128 -20.58 21.45 -4.14
C SER A 128 -21.75 20.88 -3.31
N ASN A 129 -21.95 19.56 -3.32
CA ASN A 129 -22.46 18.71 -2.20
C ASN A 129 -22.98 17.34 -2.67
N TYR A 130 -22.25 16.61 -3.52
CA TYR A 130 -22.55 15.20 -3.76
C TYR A 130 -21.77 14.34 -2.77
N SER A 131 -22.37 13.98 -1.63
CA SER A 131 -21.92 12.83 -0.87
C SER A 131 -22.33 11.57 -1.63
N CYS A 132 -21.38 10.84 -2.21
CA CYS A 132 -21.75 9.51 -2.70
C CYS A 132 -21.96 8.59 -1.51
N THR A 133 -23.20 8.15 -1.35
CA THR A 133 -23.57 7.01 -0.53
C THR A 133 -23.44 5.74 -1.36
N CYS A 134 -22.22 5.39 -1.75
CA CYS A 134 -21.95 4.12 -2.42
C CYS A 134 -21.95 3.01 -1.37
N SER A 135 -23.13 2.69 -0.84
CA SER A 135 -23.34 1.55 0.04
C SER A 135 -23.36 0.29 -0.83
N ASN A 136 -22.19 -0.27 -1.12
CA ASN A 136 -22.13 -1.61 -1.68
C ASN A 136 -22.78 -2.57 -0.68
N ALA A 137 -23.66 -3.45 -1.16
CA ALA A 137 -24.09 -4.61 -0.40
C ALA A 137 -22.83 -5.35 0.09
N SER A 138 -22.85 -5.82 1.35
CA SER A 138 -21.73 -6.61 1.89
C SER A 138 -21.44 -7.77 0.92
N PRO A 139 -20.19 -7.95 0.45
CA PRO A 139 -19.84 -9.05 -0.46
C PRO A 139 -19.89 -10.41 0.25
N TYR A 140 -20.05 -10.42 1.57
CA TYR A 140 -19.89 -11.61 2.40
C TYR A 140 -21.22 -12.32 2.57
N LEU A 141 -21.13 -13.64 2.69
CA LEU A 141 -22.29 -14.51 2.92
C LEU A 141 -23.02 -14.14 4.21
N ASN A 142 -22.29 -13.63 5.22
CA ASN A 142 -22.88 -13.12 6.44
C ASN A 142 -22.97 -11.57 6.38
N PRO A 143 -24.18 -10.99 6.34
CA PRO A 143 -24.36 -9.53 6.24
C PRO A 143 -23.86 -8.77 7.48
N GLY A 144 -23.64 -9.45 8.61
CA GLY A 144 -23.04 -8.85 9.81
C GLY A 144 -21.51 -8.75 9.77
N GLU A 145 -20.84 -9.38 8.81
CA GLU A 145 -19.38 -9.32 8.72
C GLU A 145 -18.90 -7.98 8.16
N LYS A 146 -17.91 -7.40 8.85
CA LYS A 146 -17.31 -6.13 8.45
C LYS A 146 -16.44 -6.30 7.19
N TRP A 147 -16.48 -5.29 6.32
CA TRP A 147 -15.52 -5.14 5.22
C TRP A 147 -14.10 -5.00 5.76
N SER A 148 -13.31 -6.07 5.67
CA SER A 148 -11.92 -6.12 6.14
C SER A 148 -11.06 -6.98 5.22
N LEU A 149 -9.77 -6.66 5.16
CA LEU A 149 -8.80 -7.39 4.34
C LEU A 149 -8.73 -8.87 4.75
N GLN A 150 -8.82 -9.14 6.05
CA GLN A 150 -8.90 -10.49 6.60
C GLN A 150 -10.07 -11.30 6.04
N ASN A 151 -11.27 -10.71 6.01
CA ASN A 151 -12.44 -11.39 5.47
C ASN A 151 -12.31 -11.59 3.96
N ALA A 152 -11.84 -10.57 3.24
CA ALA A 152 -11.60 -10.70 1.80
C ALA A 152 -10.65 -11.85 1.48
N MET A 153 -9.51 -11.96 2.17
CA MET A 153 -8.56 -13.07 2.00
C MET A 153 -9.18 -14.43 2.35
N ARG A 154 -9.96 -14.50 3.44
CA ARG A 154 -10.65 -15.73 3.84
C ARG A 154 -11.63 -16.21 2.77
N TYR A 155 -12.46 -15.33 2.23
CA TYR A 155 -13.48 -15.72 1.26
C TYR A 155 -12.91 -16.04 -0.13
N THR A 156 -11.88 -15.29 -0.54
CA THR A 156 -11.30 -15.40 -1.87
C THR A 156 -10.29 -16.53 -1.96
N ALA A 157 -9.35 -16.63 -1.02
CA ALA A 157 -8.21 -17.55 -1.08
C ALA A 157 -8.20 -18.60 0.04
N ASN A 158 -9.24 -18.64 0.90
CA ASN A 158 -9.25 -19.51 2.09
C ASN A 158 -8.01 -19.32 2.99
N PHE A 159 -7.50 -18.09 3.03
CA PHE A 159 -6.28 -17.74 3.74
C PHE A 159 -6.57 -16.84 4.94
N PHE A 160 -5.87 -17.05 6.06
CA PHE A 160 -5.95 -16.19 7.23
C PHE A 160 -4.66 -15.41 7.40
N LEU A 161 -4.76 -14.08 7.43
CA LEU A 161 -3.63 -13.23 7.78
C LEU A 161 -3.36 -13.33 9.28
N ASP A 162 -2.10 -13.40 9.68
CA ASP A 162 -1.75 -13.29 11.09
C ASP A 162 -2.08 -11.87 11.56
N LYS A 163 -3.06 -11.72 12.47
CA LYS A 163 -3.46 -10.42 13.04
C LYS A 163 -2.88 -10.14 14.43
N SER A 164 -1.91 -10.95 14.87
CA SER A 164 -1.36 -10.85 16.22
C SER A 164 -0.43 -9.64 16.44
N ALA A 165 -0.10 -8.90 15.38
CA ALA A 165 0.68 -7.65 15.47
C ALA A 165 -0.15 -6.36 15.27
N THR A 166 -1.44 -6.44 14.94
CA THR A 166 -2.30 -5.27 14.66
C THR A 166 -2.37 -4.24 15.81
N ARG A 167 -2.19 -4.67 17.07
CA ARG A 167 -2.28 -3.80 18.25
C ARG A 167 -0.92 -3.55 18.92
N LYS A 168 0.17 -3.63 18.17
CA LYS A 168 1.52 -3.46 18.71
C LYS A 168 1.93 -1.99 18.69
N ASN A 169 2.98 -1.66 19.45
CA ASN A 169 3.60 -0.33 19.47
C ASN A 169 4.40 -0.12 18.18
N TRP A 170 3.73 0.30 17.11
CA TRP A 170 4.34 0.56 15.80
C TRP A 170 5.27 1.79 15.77
N SER A 171 5.31 2.56 16.85
CA SER A 171 6.27 3.66 17.03
C SER A 171 7.66 3.18 17.45
N MET A 172 7.87 1.87 17.63
CA MET A 172 9.22 1.32 17.86
C MET A 172 9.94 1.10 16.54
N VAL A 173 11.25 1.37 16.51
CA VAL A 173 12.09 1.17 15.33
C VAL A 173 12.09 -0.31 14.93
N LEU A 174 11.94 -0.62 13.64
CA LEU A 174 11.97 -1.98 13.11
C LEU A 174 13.36 -2.41 12.59
N ASP A 175 14.31 -1.49 12.43
CA ASP A 175 15.70 -1.82 12.08
C ASP A 175 16.41 -2.60 13.22
N PRO A 176 16.99 -3.79 12.95
CA PRO A 176 17.70 -4.60 13.96
C PRO A 176 18.83 -3.88 14.69
N ASN A 177 19.47 -2.90 14.05
CA ASN A 177 20.61 -2.20 14.64
C ASN A 177 20.17 -1.11 15.63
N TYR A 178 18.91 -0.69 15.58
CA TYR A 178 18.40 0.46 16.35
C TYR A 178 17.15 0.15 17.16
N SER A 179 16.62 -1.08 17.05
CA SER A 179 15.40 -1.51 17.74
C SER A 179 15.70 -2.02 19.15
N SER A 180 14.80 -1.72 20.09
CA SER A 180 14.76 -2.36 21.41
C SER A 180 13.85 -3.61 21.45
N LEU A 181 13.26 -4.00 20.32
CA LEU A 181 12.48 -5.22 20.20
C LEU A 181 13.39 -6.44 20.25
N SER A 182 12.85 -7.55 20.76
CA SER A 182 13.49 -8.86 20.53
C SER A 182 13.48 -9.19 19.03
N SER A 183 14.48 -9.93 18.55
CA SER A 183 14.55 -10.35 17.14
C SER A 183 13.33 -11.17 16.69
N TYR A 184 12.62 -11.82 17.62
CA TYR A 184 11.36 -12.49 17.34
C TYR A 184 10.22 -11.49 17.09
N GLU A 185 9.98 -10.55 18.02
CA GLU A 185 8.92 -9.55 17.87
C GLU A 185 9.15 -8.64 16.66
N GLN A 186 10.40 -8.27 16.39
CA GLN A 186 10.77 -7.50 15.21
C GLN A 186 10.41 -8.24 13.92
N ARG A 187 10.89 -9.47 13.73
CA ARG A 187 10.58 -10.28 12.54
C ARG A 187 9.09 -10.47 12.38
N LYS A 188 8.38 -10.76 13.48
CA LYS A 188 6.93 -10.91 13.49
C LYS A 188 6.21 -9.67 12.95
N ARG A 189 6.61 -8.48 13.39
CA ARG A 189 6.02 -7.21 12.91
C ARG A 189 6.37 -6.92 11.46
N ILE A 190 7.62 -7.17 11.06
CA ILE A 190 8.05 -7.01 9.65
C ILE A 190 7.22 -7.94 8.76
N TYR A 191 7.10 -9.22 9.10
CA TYR A 191 6.31 -10.17 8.32
C TYR A 191 4.84 -9.80 8.29
N TYR A 192 4.26 -9.39 9.42
CA TYR A 192 2.90 -8.86 9.44
C TYR A 192 2.70 -7.75 8.41
N ALA A 193 3.58 -6.72 8.44
CA ALA A 193 3.48 -5.55 7.57
C ALA A 193 3.65 -5.93 6.08
N ILE A 194 4.54 -6.88 5.81
CA ILE A 194 4.76 -7.47 4.48
C ILE A 194 3.49 -8.18 3.98
N TYR A 195 2.93 -9.07 4.79
CA TYR A 195 1.80 -9.90 4.39
C TYR A 195 0.52 -9.10 4.18
N ASP A 196 0.29 -8.03 4.96
CA ASP A 196 -0.87 -7.17 4.77
C ASP A 196 -0.79 -6.39 3.45
N SER A 197 0.40 -5.87 3.09
CA SER A 197 0.62 -5.24 1.78
C SER A 197 0.50 -6.23 0.62
N PHE A 198 1.02 -7.45 0.80
CA PHE A 198 0.90 -8.51 -0.20
C PHE A 198 -0.54 -8.94 -0.43
N ALA A 199 -1.35 -9.05 0.63
CA ALA A 199 -2.77 -9.39 0.50
C ALA A 199 -3.52 -8.40 -0.39
N VAL A 200 -3.28 -7.10 -0.25
CA VAL A 200 -3.86 -6.08 -1.13
C VAL A 200 -3.46 -6.29 -2.58
N THR A 201 -2.16 -6.52 -2.82
CA THR A 201 -1.65 -6.73 -4.17
C THR A 201 -2.19 -8.02 -4.78
N PHE A 202 -2.24 -9.10 -4.01
CA PHE A 202 -2.75 -10.41 -4.42
C PHE A 202 -4.21 -10.31 -4.90
N LEU A 203 -5.07 -9.65 -4.11
CA LEU A 203 -6.47 -9.42 -4.47
C LEU A 203 -6.59 -8.55 -5.71
N HIS A 204 -5.79 -7.50 -5.82
CA HIS A 204 -5.79 -6.64 -7.00
C HIS A 204 -5.33 -7.37 -8.26
N GLN A 205 -4.25 -8.15 -8.18
CA GLN A 205 -3.72 -8.90 -9.31
C GLN A 205 -4.76 -9.89 -9.84
N ALA A 206 -5.50 -10.55 -8.94
CA ALA A 206 -6.61 -11.42 -9.32
C ALA A 206 -7.68 -10.71 -10.16
N ILE A 207 -8.02 -9.46 -9.80
CA ILE A 207 -8.97 -8.64 -10.56
C ILE A 207 -8.38 -8.25 -11.91
N TYR A 208 -7.11 -7.83 -11.94
CA TYR A 208 -6.43 -7.38 -13.14
C TYR A 208 -6.27 -8.50 -14.18
N ASP A 209 -5.83 -9.67 -13.74
CA ASP A 209 -5.63 -10.87 -14.59
C ASP A 209 -6.93 -11.64 -14.83
N LYS A 210 -8.04 -11.20 -14.24
CA LYS A 210 -9.35 -11.85 -14.32
C LYS A 210 -9.30 -13.32 -13.86
N LEU A 211 -8.57 -13.58 -12.80
CA LEU A 211 -8.50 -14.92 -12.20
C LEU A 211 -9.86 -15.32 -11.65
N SER A 212 -10.23 -16.57 -11.89
CA SER A 212 -11.37 -17.18 -11.21
C SER A 212 -11.07 -17.38 -9.71
N LEU A 213 -12.12 -17.50 -8.89
CA LEU A 213 -11.95 -17.80 -7.45
C LEU A 213 -11.22 -19.14 -7.22
N ILE A 214 -11.37 -20.11 -8.12
CA ILE A 214 -10.67 -21.40 -8.03
C ILE A 214 -9.17 -21.18 -8.22
N GLN A 215 -8.78 -20.51 -9.31
CA GLN A 215 -7.38 -20.16 -9.57
C GLN A 215 -6.77 -19.35 -8.43
N LEU A 216 -7.54 -18.44 -7.84
CA LEU A 216 -7.06 -17.62 -6.73
C LEU A 216 -6.82 -18.44 -5.45
N ARG A 217 -7.64 -19.46 -5.18
CA ARG A 217 -7.45 -20.36 -4.03
C ARG A 217 -6.26 -21.28 -4.18
N GLU A 218 -5.98 -21.67 -5.42
CA GLU A 218 -4.86 -22.55 -5.75
C GLU A 218 -3.54 -21.77 -5.88
N ALA A 219 -3.60 -20.45 -6.02
CA ALA A 219 -2.41 -19.59 -6.04
C ALA A 219 -1.78 -19.48 -4.64
N GLU A 220 -0.49 -19.76 -4.53
CA GLU A 220 0.24 -19.40 -3.32
C GLU A 220 0.48 -17.88 -3.28
N LEU A 221 0.23 -17.27 -2.12
CA LEU A 221 0.39 -15.83 -1.94
C LEU A 221 1.77 -15.32 -2.39
N ILE A 222 2.83 -16.09 -2.14
CA ILE A 222 4.22 -15.72 -2.47
C ILE A 222 4.60 -16.12 -3.90
N SER A 223 3.97 -17.15 -4.49
CA SER A 223 4.33 -17.61 -5.83
C SER A 223 3.98 -16.58 -6.91
N LEU A 224 2.93 -15.78 -6.70
CA LEU A 224 2.57 -14.66 -7.59
C LEU A 224 3.63 -13.54 -7.63
N PHE A 225 4.50 -13.46 -6.63
CA PHE A 225 5.54 -12.42 -6.54
C PHE A 225 6.95 -12.94 -6.85
N THR A 226 7.09 -14.25 -7.01
CA THR A 226 8.36 -14.93 -7.31
C THR A 226 8.36 -15.61 -8.68
N SER A 227 7.23 -15.61 -9.39
CA SER A 227 7.20 -16.11 -10.76
C SER A 227 8.04 -15.20 -11.66
N ASN A 228 9.16 -15.74 -12.16
CA ASN A 228 9.82 -15.17 -13.32
C ASN A 228 8.80 -15.18 -14.45
N ALA A 229 8.19 -14.02 -14.75
CA ALA A 229 7.31 -13.90 -15.90
C ALA A 229 8.09 -14.41 -17.12
N PRO A 230 7.55 -15.35 -17.92
CA PRO A 230 8.18 -15.71 -19.17
C PRO A 230 8.38 -14.41 -19.96
N PRO A 231 9.53 -14.19 -20.61
CA PRO A 231 9.68 -13.04 -21.48
C PRO A 231 8.54 -13.11 -22.49
N HIS A 232 7.65 -12.11 -22.46
CA HIS A 232 6.63 -11.98 -23.48
C HIS A 232 7.36 -11.96 -24.81
N SER A 233 7.27 -13.06 -25.56
CA SER A 233 7.67 -13.09 -26.94
C SER A 233 6.76 -12.11 -27.65
N SER A 234 7.29 -10.92 -27.90
CA SER A 234 6.74 -9.99 -28.86
C SER A 234 6.76 -10.70 -30.21
N SER A 235 5.67 -11.42 -30.51
CA SER A 235 5.31 -11.78 -31.86
C SER A 235 4.90 -10.50 -32.57
N LEU A 236 5.91 -9.73 -32.98
CA LEU A 236 5.80 -8.84 -34.12
C LEU A 236 5.46 -9.73 -35.31
N SER A 237 4.16 -9.85 -35.57
CA SER A 237 3.63 -10.36 -36.82
C SER A 237 3.13 -9.16 -37.61
N SER A 238 3.63 -9.10 -38.85
CA SER A 238 3.41 -8.17 -39.97
C SER A 238 3.86 -6.72 -39.77
#